data_AF-A0A1F9H9R2-F1
#
_entry.id   AF-A0A1F9H9R2-F1
#
_cell.length_a   1.000
_cell.length_b   1.000
_cell.length_c   1.000
_cell.angle_alpha   90.00
_cell.angle_beta   90.00
_cell.angle_gamma   90.00
#
_symmetry.space_group_name_H-M   'P 1'
#
loop_
_entity.id
_entity.type
_entity.pdbx_description
1 polymer ?
#
loop_
_entity_poly.entity_id
_entity_poly.type
_entity_poly.pdbx_seq_one_letter_code
_entity_poly.pdbx_strand_id
1 'polypeptide(L)'
;MNDLIEEIKKDCKHQGWGRKKWWANQLGIPPLTLSHWFAGRQFPNGMHALQIWEIFHRFENDEQTGTWEEVLWKSYYDQKRFPVYFLPNIILTILSRTELNSRLLALLSLIIQKVPLHFSIPSNLKLRNRLGWLLEISGKTASFSPAVSTQNLLENTSRSEGMKKYFRNFQTSEGKKWKIYDCPLNQLKESLPWPQNWNE
;
A
#
# COMPACT_ATOMS: atom_id res chain seq x y z
N MET A 1 -0.20 0.16 17.37
CA MET A 1 -0.03 -1.32 17.30
C MET A 1 -0.70 -2.01 18.48
N ASN A 2 -0.57 -1.47 19.71
CA ASN A 2 -1.34 -1.95 20.86
C ASN A 2 -2.87 -1.89 20.62
N ASP A 3 -3.35 -0.88 19.89
CA ASP A 3 -4.79 -0.69 19.64
C ASP A 3 -5.42 -1.84 18.85
N LEU A 4 -4.73 -2.37 17.83
CA LEU A 4 -5.21 -3.51 17.02
C LEU A 4 -5.30 -4.80 17.84
N ILE A 5 -4.32 -5.03 18.71
CA ILE A 5 -4.35 -6.21 19.59
C ILE A 5 -5.48 -6.09 20.62
N GLU A 6 -5.75 -4.88 21.12
CA GLU A 6 -6.91 -4.63 21.96
C GLU A 6 -8.25 -4.81 21.21
N GLU A 7 -8.33 -4.46 19.92
CA GLU A 7 -9.50 -4.75 19.10
C GLU A 7 -9.74 -6.25 18.93
N ILE A 8 -8.69 -7.05 18.65
CA ILE A 8 -8.83 -8.51 18.58
C ILE A 8 -9.27 -9.07 19.93
N LYS A 9 -8.73 -8.56 21.04
CA LYS A 9 -9.17 -8.96 22.39
C LYS A 9 -10.64 -8.65 22.63
N LYS A 10 -11.12 -7.46 22.22
CA LYS A 10 -12.52 -7.06 22.33
C LYS A 10 -13.42 -7.98 21.51
N ASP A 11 -13.07 -8.23 20.26
CA ASP A 11 -13.81 -9.14 19.38
C ASP A 11 -13.83 -10.59 19.91
N CYS A 12 -12.70 -11.10 20.42
CA CYS A 12 -12.64 -12.42 21.05
C CYS A 12 -13.52 -12.51 22.31
N LYS A 13 -13.59 -11.44 23.11
CA LYS A 13 -14.48 -11.38 24.27
C LYS A 13 -15.94 -11.34 23.86
N HIS A 14 -16.27 -10.62 22.78
CA HIS A 14 -17.65 -10.43 22.33
C HIS A 14 -18.23 -11.68 21.65
N GLN A 15 -17.46 -12.33 20.77
CA GLN A 15 -17.91 -13.50 19.99
C GLN A 15 -17.75 -14.83 20.75
N GLY A 16 -17.02 -14.83 21.86
CA GLY A 16 -16.91 -15.99 22.74
C GLY A 16 -15.99 -17.12 22.23
N TRP A 17 -16.35 -18.36 22.60
CA TRP A 17 -15.49 -19.53 22.42
C TRP A 17 -15.17 -19.81 20.94
N GLY A 18 -13.89 -20.08 20.66
CA GLY A 18 -13.43 -20.38 19.31
C GLY A 18 -13.00 -19.15 18.48
N ARG A 19 -13.39 -17.92 18.85
CA ARG A 19 -13.01 -16.72 18.08
C ARG A 19 -11.50 -16.48 18.04
N LYS A 20 -10.80 -16.77 19.14
CA LYS A 20 -9.33 -16.72 19.18
C LYS A 20 -8.68 -17.72 18.23
N LYS A 21 -9.24 -18.94 18.12
CA LYS A 21 -8.76 -19.97 17.19
C LYS A 21 -9.04 -19.55 15.75
N TRP A 22 -10.20 -18.93 15.50
CA TRP A 22 -10.54 -18.35 14.21
C TRP A 22 -9.52 -17.28 13.80
N TRP A 23 -9.20 -16.32 14.67
CA TRP A 23 -8.16 -15.32 14.39
C TRP A 23 -6.80 -15.92 14.09
N ALA A 24 -6.38 -16.90 14.89
CA ALA A 24 -5.12 -17.61 14.65
C ALA A 24 -5.09 -18.25 13.25
N ASN A 25 -6.20 -18.88 12.85
CA ASN A 25 -6.35 -19.47 11.51
C ASN A 25 -6.32 -18.41 10.40
N GLN A 26 -7.04 -17.29 10.55
CA GLN A 26 -7.06 -16.23 9.54
C GLN A 26 -5.69 -15.58 9.32
N LEU A 27 -4.91 -15.49 10.39
CA LEU A 27 -3.56 -14.91 10.36
C LEU A 27 -2.49 -15.94 9.99
N GLY A 28 -2.84 -17.21 9.82
CA GLY A 28 -1.88 -18.28 9.52
C GLY A 28 -0.86 -18.51 10.64
N ILE A 29 -1.21 -18.23 11.89
CA ILE A 29 -0.33 -18.34 13.06
C ILE A 29 -0.82 -19.40 14.05
N PRO A 30 0.08 -20.00 14.85
CA PRO A 30 -0.32 -20.82 15.99
C PRO A 30 -1.16 -20.02 17.01
N PRO A 31 -2.19 -20.61 17.64
CA PRO A 31 -2.98 -19.95 18.70
C PRO A 31 -2.14 -19.45 19.89
N LEU A 32 -0.98 -20.07 20.12
CA LEU A 32 -0.02 -19.65 21.14
C LEU A 32 0.58 -18.28 20.81
N THR A 33 0.91 -18.01 19.54
CA THR A 33 1.45 -16.72 19.08
C THR A 33 0.46 -15.59 19.38
N LEU A 34 -0.83 -15.80 19.11
CA LEU A 34 -1.86 -14.83 19.44
C LEU A 34 -1.99 -14.60 20.96
N SER A 35 -1.75 -15.64 21.77
CA SER A 35 -1.70 -15.53 23.24
C SER A 35 -0.51 -14.67 23.71
N HIS A 36 0.65 -14.82 23.05
CA HIS A 36 1.84 -14.02 23.34
C HIS A 36 1.62 -12.54 22.99
N TRP A 37 0.90 -12.26 21.91
CA TRP A 37 0.49 -10.88 21.56
C TRP A 37 -0.45 -10.30 22.61
N PHE A 38 -1.44 -11.08 23.07
CA PHE A 38 -2.37 -10.61 24.09
C PHE A 38 -1.67 -10.30 25.42
N ALA A 39 -0.63 -11.06 25.77
CA ALA A 39 0.17 -10.85 26.97
C ALA A 39 1.27 -9.78 26.79
N GLY A 40 1.39 -9.14 25.62
CA GLY A 40 2.43 -8.15 25.34
C GLY A 40 3.86 -8.72 25.26
N ARG A 41 4.01 -10.04 25.14
CA ARG A 41 5.31 -10.72 25.09
C ARG A 41 5.93 -10.69 23.70
N GLN A 42 5.10 -10.55 22.66
CA GLN A 42 5.49 -10.45 21.26
C GLN A 42 4.53 -9.49 20.55
N PHE A 43 4.96 -8.94 19.41
CA PHE A 43 4.15 -8.01 18.61
C PHE A 43 3.92 -8.55 17.20
N PRO A 44 2.75 -8.28 16.58
CA PRO A 44 2.54 -8.61 15.18
C PRO A 44 3.52 -7.83 14.30
N ASN A 45 4.07 -8.48 13.28
CA ASN A 45 4.85 -7.79 12.26
C ASN A 45 3.91 -7.00 11.32
N GLY A 46 4.48 -6.22 10.40
CA GLY A 46 3.69 -5.40 9.47
C GLY A 46 2.68 -6.19 8.62
N MET A 47 2.98 -7.44 8.25
CA MET A 47 2.08 -8.30 7.48
C MET A 47 0.89 -8.77 8.32
N HIS A 48 1.13 -9.25 9.54
CA HIS A 48 0.07 -9.65 10.44
C HIS A 48 -0.84 -8.48 10.80
N ALA A 49 -0.25 -7.31 11.08
CA ALA A 49 -1.03 -6.12 11.39
C ALA A 49 -1.91 -5.71 10.20
N LEU A 50 -1.39 -5.80 8.97
CA LEU A 50 -2.14 -5.54 7.74
C LEU A 50 -3.32 -6.52 7.60
N GLN A 51 -3.07 -7.82 7.79
CA GLN A 51 -4.12 -8.85 7.74
C GLN A 51 -5.20 -8.62 8.82
N ILE A 52 -4.80 -8.24 10.04
CA ILE A 52 -5.74 -7.92 11.13
C ILE A 52 -6.67 -6.80 10.70
N TRP A 53 -6.11 -5.72 10.15
CA TRP A 53 -6.89 -4.58 9.69
C TRP A 53 -7.79 -4.93 8.51
N GLU A 54 -7.31 -5.71 7.54
CA GLU A 54 -8.12 -6.22 6.43
C GLU A 54 -9.34 -7.01 6.93
N ILE A 55 -9.14 -7.81 7.98
CA ILE A 55 -10.21 -8.63 8.55
C ILE A 55 -11.23 -7.74 9.26
N PHE A 56 -10.80 -6.76 10.04
CA PHE A 56 -11.71 -5.82 10.70
C PHE A 56 -12.53 -5.01 9.70
N HIS A 57 -11.92 -4.48 8.65
CA HIS A 57 -12.68 -3.74 7.63
C HIS A 57 -13.53 -4.62 6.73
N ARG A 58 -13.19 -5.91 6.57
CA ARG A 58 -14.10 -6.88 5.94
C ARG A 58 -15.35 -7.10 6.80
N PHE A 59 -15.25 -7.03 8.12
CA PHE A 59 -16.41 -7.14 9.01
C PHE A 59 -17.23 -5.84 9.11
N GLU A 60 -16.59 -4.68 9.01
CA GLU A 60 -17.30 -3.39 9.02
C GLU A 60 -17.98 -3.06 7.68
N ASN A 61 -17.51 -3.66 6.59
CA ASN A 61 -18.11 -3.55 5.27
C ASN A 61 -18.64 -4.92 4.85
N ASP A 62 -19.70 -5.40 5.53
CA ASP A 62 -20.47 -6.56 5.08
C ASP A 62 -20.67 -6.45 3.54
N GLU A 63 -20.11 -7.44 2.84
CA GLU A 63 -20.21 -7.70 1.38
C GLU A 63 -19.29 -6.98 0.36
N GLN A 64 -18.24 -6.23 0.71
CA GLN A 64 -17.29 -5.77 -0.32
C GLN A 64 -15.84 -6.20 -0.06
N THR A 65 -15.45 -7.30 -0.73
CA THR A 65 -14.06 -7.62 -1.07
C THR A 65 -13.51 -6.57 -2.03
N GLY A 66 -13.33 -5.34 -1.55
CA GLY A 66 -12.75 -4.27 -2.33
C GLY A 66 -11.23 -4.41 -2.42
N THR A 67 -10.66 -4.05 -3.56
CA THR A 67 -9.20 -4.00 -3.70
C THR A 67 -8.59 -2.93 -2.78
N TRP A 68 -7.31 -3.06 -2.41
CA TRP A 68 -6.62 -2.05 -1.58
C TRP A 68 -6.73 -0.61 -2.12
N GLU A 69 -6.81 -0.48 -3.43
CA GLU A 69 -7.09 0.75 -4.15
C GLU A 69 -8.47 1.32 -3.80
N GLU A 70 -9.51 0.49 -3.83
CA GLU A 70 -10.87 0.89 -3.47
C GLU A 70 -10.95 1.34 -2.02
N VAL A 71 -10.29 0.61 -1.11
CA VAL A 71 -10.27 0.98 0.31
C VAL A 71 -9.54 2.31 0.52
N LEU A 72 -8.41 2.53 -0.16
CA LEU A 72 -7.70 3.81 -0.13
C LEU A 72 -8.56 4.95 -0.69
N TRP A 73 -9.20 4.74 -1.84
CA TRP A 73 -10.07 5.75 -2.47
C TRP A 73 -11.29 6.06 -1.61
N LYS A 74 -11.96 5.03 -1.08
CA LYS A 74 -13.12 5.18 -0.19
C LYS A 74 -12.72 5.97 1.04
N SER A 75 -11.63 5.59 1.69
CA SER A 75 -11.13 6.33 2.84
C SER A 75 -10.85 7.79 2.47
N TYR A 76 -10.16 8.03 1.34
CA TYR A 76 -9.76 9.35 0.85
C TYR A 76 -10.97 10.27 0.60
N TYR A 77 -12.00 9.77 -0.07
CA TYR A 77 -13.22 10.55 -0.33
C TYR A 77 -14.11 10.69 0.92
N ASP A 78 -14.20 9.66 1.76
CA ASP A 78 -14.95 9.69 3.02
C ASP A 78 -14.24 10.55 4.09
N GLN A 79 -13.03 11.06 3.81
CA GLN A 79 -12.17 11.77 4.76
C GLN A 79 -11.94 10.99 6.07
N LYS A 80 -11.94 9.66 5.97
CA LYS A 80 -11.72 8.78 7.11
C LYS A 80 -10.23 8.69 7.41
N ARG A 81 -9.93 8.61 8.71
CA ARG A 81 -8.57 8.42 9.20
C ARG A 81 -8.04 7.07 8.70
N PHE A 82 -6.89 7.09 8.03
CA PHE A 82 -6.24 5.88 7.54
C PHE A 82 -5.04 5.55 8.42
N PRO A 83 -4.89 4.33 8.95
CA PRO A 83 -3.77 4.06 9.84
C PRO A 83 -2.44 4.09 9.07
N VAL A 84 -1.64 5.12 9.36
CA VAL A 84 -0.37 5.43 8.66
C VAL A 84 0.59 4.24 8.64
N TYR A 85 0.59 3.44 9.70
CA TYR A 85 1.44 2.25 9.82
C TYR A 85 1.23 1.22 8.70
N PHE A 86 0.04 1.15 8.09
CA PHE A 86 -0.25 0.19 7.02
C PHE A 86 0.10 0.69 5.64
N LEU A 87 0.14 2.01 5.45
CA LEU A 87 0.36 2.63 4.14
C LEU A 87 1.60 2.10 3.41
N PRO A 88 2.77 1.88 4.07
CA PRO A 88 3.93 1.35 3.36
C PRO A 88 3.68 -0.02 2.73
N ASN A 89 3.07 -0.95 3.49
CA ASN A 89 2.79 -2.30 2.99
C ASN A 89 1.70 -2.28 1.92
N ILE A 90 0.65 -1.46 2.09
CA ILE A 90 -0.41 -1.32 1.09
C ILE A 90 0.14 -0.79 -0.22
N ILE A 91 0.95 0.27 -0.16
CA ILE A 91 1.60 0.86 -1.33
C ILE A 91 2.49 -0.18 -2.03
N LEU A 92 3.28 -0.95 -1.28
CA LEU A 92 4.10 -2.03 -1.83
C LEU A 92 3.25 -3.12 -2.50
N THR A 93 2.15 -3.53 -1.87
CA THR A 93 1.20 -4.50 -2.43
C THR A 93 0.60 -3.99 -3.74
N ILE A 94 0.15 -2.74 -3.77
CA ILE A 94 -0.37 -2.11 -4.99
C ILE A 94 0.72 -2.07 -6.07
N LEU A 95 1.91 -1.53 -5.77
CA LEU A 95 3.01 -1.43 -6.72
C LEU A 95 3.53 -2.78 -7.26
N SER A 96 3.24 -3.87 -6.57
CA SER A 96 3.60 -5.23 -7.02
C SER A 96 2.73 -5.74 -8.18
N ARG A 97 1.57 -5.13 -8.41
CA ARG A 97 0.61 -5.53 -9.46
C ARG A 97 1.16 -5.25 -10.86
N THR A 98 0.76 -6.04 -11.83
CA THR A 98 1.21 -5.90 -13.21
C THR A 98 0.78 -4.57 -13.83
N GLU A 99 -0.43 -4.11 -13.49
CA GLU A 99 -1.09 -2.96 -14.11
C GLU A 99 -1.46 -1.93 -13.05
N LEU A 100 -1.15 -0.66 -13.31
CA LEU A 100 -1.49 0.45 -12.44
C LEU A 100 -2.07 1.60 -13.27
N ASN A 101 -3.13 2.20 -12.75
CA ASN A 101 -3.71 3.41 -13.33
C ASN A 101 -2.95 4.65 -12.84
N SER A 102 -2.68 5.58 -13.76
CA SER A 102 -2.09 6.90 -13.48
C SER A 102 -2.77 7.68 -12.33
N ARG A 103 -4.10 7.61 -12.19
CA ARG A 103 -4.83 8.32 -11.14
C ARG A 103 -4.55 7.73 -9.75
N LEU A 104 -4.42 6.41 -9.66
CA LEU A 104 -4.01 5.73 -8.44
C LEU A 104 -2.56 6.09 -8.08
N LEU A 105 -1.65 6.06 -9.05
CA LEU A 105 -0.26 6.46 -8.83
C LEU A 105 -0.15 7.91 -8.34
N ALA A 106 -1.00 8.81 -8.85
CA ALA A 106 -1.06 10.19 -8.39
C ALA A 106 -1.52 10.27 -6.92
N LEU A 107 -2.55 9.52 -6.53
CA LEU A 107 -2.97 9.42 -5.14
C LEU A 107 -1.85 8.88 -4.24
N LEU A 108 -1.22 7.77 -4.60
CA LEU A 108 -0.13 7.20 -3.81
C LEU A 108 1.04 8.18 -3.67
N SER A 109 1.36 8.90 -4.75
CA SER A 109 2.40 9.93 -4.73
C SER A 109 2.04 11.09 -3.79
N LEU A 110 0.78 11.55 -3.81
CA LEU A 110 0.29 12.57 -2.90
C LEU A 110 0.34 12.11 -1.43
N ILE A 111 -0.06 10.86 -1.16
CA ILE A 111 0.03 10.26 0.18
C ILE A 111 1.48 10.26 0.68
N ILE A 112 2.43 9.80 -0.13
CA ILE A 112 3.86 9.78 0.23
C ILE A 112 4.40 11.20 0.45
N GLN A 113 3.94 12.17 -0.34
CA GLN A 113 4.34 13.56 -0.18
C GLN A 113 3.91 14.12 1.19
N LYS A 114 2.68 13.82 1.60
CA LYS A 114 2.01 14.40 2.78
C LYS A 114 2.22 13.63 4.08
N VAL A 115 2.43 12.32 4.00
CA VAL A 115 2.53 11.43 5.17
C VAL A 115 3.97 10.96 5.35
N PRO A 116 4.56 11.02 6.57
CA PRO A 116 5.90 10.54 6.82
C PRO A 116 5.94 9.00 6.81
N LEU A 117 6.10 8.42 5.63
CA LEU A 117 6.13 6.97 5.42
C LEU A 117 7.57 6.45 5.34
N HIS A 118 7.82 5.33 6.03
CA HIS A 118 9.06 4.58 5.94
C HIS A 118 8.81 3.25 5.22
N PHE A 119 9.63 2.97 4.21
CA PHE A 119 9.53 1.76 3.40
C PHE A 119 10.73 0.85 3.63
N SER A 120 10.45 -0.45 3.78
CA SER A 120 11.47 -1.48 3.65
C SER A 120 11.90 -1.59 2.19
N ILE A 121 13.21 -1.71 1.94
CA ILE A 121 13.74 -1.84 0.58
C ILE A 121 13.30 -3.20 -0.01
N PRO A 122 12.56 -3.22 -1.13
CA PRO A 122 12.13 -4.48 -1.73
C PRO A 122 13.32 -5.28 -2.28
N SER A 123 13.35 -6.59 -1.99
CA SER A 123 14.28 -7.53 -2.63
C SER A 123 13.94 -7.76 -4.11
N ASN A 124 12.65 -7.70 -4.45
CA ASN A 124 12.18 -7.77 -5.83
C ASN A 124 12.62 -6.53 -6.60
N LEU A 125 13.49 -6.71 -7.61
CA LEU A 125 14.06 -5.62 -8.41
C LEU A 125 13.00 -4.79 -9.15
N LYS A 126 11.90 -5.42 -9.57
CA LYS A 126 10.75 -4.77 -10.21
C LYS A 126 10.14 -3.75 -9.27
N LEU A 127 9.75 -4.24 -8.09
CA LEU A 127 9.10 -3.45 -7.06
C LEU A 127 10.01 -2.37 -6.51
N ARG A 128 11.31 -2.66 -6.37
CA ARG A 128 12.34 -1.68 -5.98
C ARG A 128 12.36 -0.48 -6.91
N ASN A 129 12.43 -0.70 -8.23
CA ASN A 129 12.47 0.41 -9.19
C ASN A 129 11.17 1.23 -9.19
N ARG A 130 10.02 0.55 -9.08
CA ARG A 130 8.71 1.22 -8.99
C ARG A 130 8.57 2.07 -7.73
N LEU A 131 9.02 1.56 -6.57
CA LEU A 131 9.03 2.30 -5.32
C LEU A 131 9.98 3.50 -5.38
N GLY A 132 11.21 3.30 -5.88
CA GLY A 132 12.21 4.35 -5.98
C GLY A 132 11.73 5.53 -6.81
N TRP A 133 11.09 5.24 -7.94
CA TRP A 133 10.43 6.25 -8.74
C TRP A 133 9.29 6.96 -8.02
N LEU A 134 8.40 6.19 -7.39
CA LEU A 134 7.24 6.76 -6.70
C LEU A 134 7.69 7.72 -5.59
N LEU A 135 8.77 7.39 -4.87
CA LEU A 135 9.37 8.28 -3.87
C LEU A 135 9.84 9.60 -4.50
N GLU A 136 10.57 9.54 -5.61
CA GLU A 136 11.14 10.72 -6.25
C GLU A 136 10.09 11.64 -6.88
N ILE A 137 9.07 11.07 -7.55
CA ILE A 137 7.96 11.89 -8.08
C ILE A 137 7.09 12.50 -6.99
N SER A 138 7.19 11.99 -5.75
CA SER A 138 6.53 12.54 -4.55
C SER A 138 7.39 13.58 -3.82
N GLY A 139 8.56 13.93 -4.38
CA GLY A 139 9.50 14.86 -3.77
C GLY A 139 10.30 14.28 -2.61
N LYS A 140 10.36 12.95 -2.46
CA LYS A 140 11.20 12.26 -1.47
C LYS A 140 12.46 11.71 -2.14
N THR A 141 13.53 11.56 -1.38
CA THR A 141 14.77 10.94 -1.86
C THR A 141 14.77 9.46 -1.51
N ALA A 142 14.95 8.59 -2.51
CA ALA A 142 15.13 7.16 -2.26
C ALA A 142 16.51 6.90 -1.62
N SER A 143 16.55 6.08 -0.58
CA SER A 143 17.80 5.69 0.10
C SER A 143 18.57 4.57 -0.60
N PHE A 144 18.14 4.17 -1.80
CA PHE A 144 18.68 3.04 -2.55
C PHE A 144 18.81 3.38 -4.04
N SER A 145 19.69 2.65 -4.73
CA SER A 145 19.92 2.86 -6.16
C SER A 145 18.98 2.06 -7.06
N PRO A 146 18.75 2.49 -8.31
CA PRO A 146 18.02 1.71 -9.32
C PRO A 146 18.66 0.34 -9.57
N ALA A 147 17.83 -0.68 -9.73
CA ALA A 147 18.24 -2.01 -10.19
C ALA A 147 18.30 -2.08 -11.71
N VAL A 148 19.10 -3.00 -12.25
CA VAL A 148 19.22 -3.26 -13.70
C VAL A 148 18.00 -4.06 -14.19
N SER A 149 16.86 -3.38 -14.38
CA SER A 149 15.63 -3.96 -14.95
C SER A 149 14.76 -2.88 -15.58
N THR A 150 14.26 -3.11 -16.79
CA THR A 150 13.37 -2.16 -17.49
C THR A 150 11.92 -2.65 -17.49
N GLN A 151 10.96 -1.83 -17.07
CA GLN A 151 9.55 -2.26 -16.93
C GLN A 151 8.53 -1.16 -17.20
N ASN A 152 7.27 -1.55 -17.42
CA ASN A 152 6.16 -0.60 -17.51
C ASN A 152 5.45 -0.48 -16.15
N LEU A 153 5.07 0.74 -15.77
CA LEU A 153 4.23 1.02 -14.61
C LEU A 153 2.74 1.02 -14.97
N LEU A 154 2.39 1.49 -16.16
CA LEU A 154 1.01 1.80 -16.54
C LEU A 154 0.32 0.63 -17.25
N GLU A 155 -1.02 0.62 -17.22
CA GLU A 155 -1.90 -0.36 -17.85
C GLU A 155 -1.39 -0.83 -19.23
N ASN A 156 -1.43 -2.16 -19.36
CA ASN A 156 -0.89 -2.93 -20.44
C ASN A 156 -1.87 -2.87 -21.62
N THR A 157 -1.99 -1.72 -22.28
CA THR A 157 -2.49 -1.76 -23.65
C THR A 157 -1.51 -2.63 -24.44
N SER A 158 -1.98 -3.61 -25.19
CA SER A 158 -1.16 -4.47 -26.05
C SER A 158 -0.35 -3.61 -27.04
N ARG A 159 0.82 -3.12 -26.64
CA ARG A 159 1.50 -2.02 -27.35
C ARG A 159 2.28 -2.54 -28.53
N SER A 160 1.88 -2.11 -29.73
CA SER A 160 2.69 -2.17 -30.93
C SER A 160 4.07 -1.53 -30.72
N GLU A 161 5.06 -1.93 -31.51
CA GLU A 161 6.44 -1.41 -31.41
C GLU A 161 6.52 0.13 -31.51
N GLY A 162 5.59 0.73 -32.27
CA GLY A 162 5.42 2.19 -32.38
C GLY A 162 5.04 2.87 -31.05
N MET A 163 4.16 2.25 -30.26
CA MET A 163 3.83 2.77 -28.94
C MET A 163 5.02 2.68 -27.98
N LYS A 164 5.80 1.59 -27.98
CA LYS A 164 7.01 1.49 -27.15
C LYS A 164 8.01 2.61 -27.48
N LYS A 165 8.17 2.94 -28.76
CA LYS A 165 9.01 4.05 -29.23
C LYS A 165 8.48 5.41 -28.76
N TYR A 166 7.16 5.60 -28.79
CA TYR A 166 6.51 6.77 -28.22
C TYR A 166 6.81 6.90 -26.71
N PHE A 167 6.56 5.87 -25.90
CA PHE A 167 6.82 5.94 -24.45
C PHE A 167 8.28 6.19 -24.09
N ARG A 168 9.25 5.71 -24.89
CA ARG A 168 10.67 6.07 -24.71
C ARG A 168 10.94 7.55 -24.87
N ASN A 169 10.24 8.23 -25.77
CA ASN A 169 10.44 9.65 -26.05
C ASN A 169 9.75 10.56 -25.01
N PHE A 170 8.69 10.08 -24.36
CA PHE A 170 7.90 10.83 -23.38
C PHE A 170 8.16 10.44 -21.91
N GLN A 171 9.15 9.58 -21.68
CA GLN A 171 9.56 9.14 -20.34
C GLN A 171 10.15 10.32 -19.54
N THR A 172 9.77 10.44 -18.27
CA THR A 172 10.28 11.50 -17.39
C THR A 172 11.75 11.27 -17.03
N SER A 173 12.41 12.27 -16.46
CA SER A 173 13.77 12.15 -15.90
C SER A 173 13.86 11.02 -14.86
N GLU A 174 12.88 10.94 -13.98
CA GLU A 174 12.74 9.95 -12.92
C GLU A 174 12.50 8.57 -13.54
N GLY A 175 11.61 8.48 -14.54
CA GLY A 175 11.36 7.25 -15.28
C GLY A 175 12.64 6.70 -15.91
N LYS A 176 13.45 7.56 -16.54
CA LYS A 176 14.75 7.19 -17.15
C LYS A 176 15.73 6.68 -16.09
N LYS A 177 15.85 7.40 -14.97
CA LYS A 177 16.73 7.02 -13.85
C LYS A 177 16.36 5.66 -13.27
N TRP A 178 15.07 5.42 -13.04
CA TRP A 178 14.57 4.18 -12.44
C TRP A 178 14.28 3.06 -13.44
N LYS A 179 14.58 3.30 -14.74
CA LYS A 179 14.40 2.33 -15.83
C LYS A 179 12.95 1.83 -15.95
N ILE A 180 12.00 2.74 -15.93
CA ILE A 180 10.56 2.42 -16.02
C ILE A 180 9.85 3.31 -17.03
N TYR A 181 8.94 2.75 -17.81
CA TYR A 181 8.04 3.55 -18.64
C TYR A 181 6.96 4.15 -17.76
N ASP A 182 6.90 5.48 -17.74
CA ASP A 182 6.06 6.27 -16.85
C ASP A 182 5.35 7.42 -17.57
N CYS A 183 4.61 8.23 -16.81
CA CYS A 183 4.05 9.50 -17.27
C CYS A 183 4.12 10.57 -16.15
N PRO A 184 4.11 11.86 -16.49
CA PRO A 184 4.01 12.93 -15.51
C PRO A 184 2.71 12.84 -14.70
N LEU A 185 2.79 12.94 -13.38
CA LEU A 185 1.62 12.88 -12.49
C LEU A 185 1.21 14.23 -11.86
N ASN A 186 1.96 15.31 -12.11
CA ASN A 186 1.77 16.57 -11.38
C ASN A 186 0.36 17.16 -11.55
N GLN A 187 -0.15 17.23 -12.78
CA GLN A 187 -1.51 17.71 -13.06
C GLN A 187 -2.59 16.85 -12.38
N LEU A 188 -2.39 15.52 -12.34
CA LEU A 188 -3.32 14.62 -11.65
C LEU A 188 -3.29 14.83 -10.14
N LYS A 189 -2.12 15.04 -9.54
CA LYS A 189 -2.00 15.36 -8.10
C LYS A 189 -2.68 16.69 -7.75
N GLU A 190 -2.54 17.70 -8.59
CA GLU A 190 -3.17 19.02 -8.39
C GLU A 190 -4.72 18.93 -8.36
N SER A 191 -5.29 17.98 -9.12
CA SER A 191 -6.73 17.72 -9.10
C SER A 191 -7.24 16.93 -7.88
N LEU A 192 -6.35 16.47 -7.00
CA LEU A 192 -6.67 15.68 -5.82
C LEU A 192 -6.55 16.54 -4.54
N PRO A 193 -7.67 17.10 -4.01
CA PRO A 193 -7.63 17.92 -2.80
C PRO A 193 -7.25 17.07 -1.57
N TRP A 194 -6.37 17.58 -0.70
CA TRP A 194 -5.96 16.80 0.47
C TRP A 194 -7.06 16.78 1.56
N PRO A 195 -7.46 15.60 2.09
CA PRO A 195 -8.46 15.51 3.16
C PRO A 195 -7.95 16.12 4.48
N GLN A 196 -8.80 16.89 5.17
CA GLN A 196 -8.40 17.59 6.41
C GLN A 196 -8.06 16.62 7.55
N ASN A 197 -8.84 15.55 7.72
CA ASN A 197 -8.77 14.64 8.87
C ASN A 197 -7.85 13.42 8.64
N TRP A 198 -7.01 13.43 7.60
CA TRP A 198 -6.20 12.26 7.23
C TRP A 198 -5.04 11.97 8.18
N ASN A 199 -4.50 13.03 8.80
CA ASN A 199 -3.23 13.00 9.54
C ASN A 199 -3.38 13.25 11.05
N GLU A 200 -4.57 13.60 11.53
CA GLU A 200 -4.85 13.68 12.98
C GLU A 200 -4.76 12.32 13.63
#